data_AF-A0A2G9SP30-F1
#
_entry.id   AF-A0A2G9SP30-F1
#
_cell.length_a   1.000
_cell.length_b   1.000
_cell.length_c   1.000
_cell.angle_alpha   90.00
_cell.angle_beta   90.00
_cell.angle_gamma   90.00
#
_symmetry.space_group_name_H-M   'P 1'
#
loop_
_entity.id
_entity.type
_entity.pdbx_description
1 polymer ?
#
loop_
_entity_poly.entity_id
_entity_poly.type
_entity_poly.pdbx_seq_one_letter_code
_entity_poly.pdbx_strand_id
1 'polypeptide(L)'
;MKRSSLFLRAAFALILLGAIGCQTASEPAQDESQLASLDAATVISGAIGSDNGGLNDQLTDIVELTSDGVLNFMASPDAATLLDNRPMLSRNGMIRRREYNPANQTWTISVQRSINTPTVQGSWTRQYRLRFSRDGVGQQFLRTNNQLADLVTFEIVPDSCTGYFKNRQLSHRLTRLEGALRGTISFADTANPIMTLNSAAPYRRSGIDSLTAGEALRVSNHTITATLRDVVVPLNRTRRVQNIYARATSGTITGTYTARITFVRGETYSESQVNREFSIDLSQERSGILPISVRGRRGEFRGSCQWISGAFLPF
;
A
#
# COMPACT_ATOMS: atom_id res chain seq x y z
N MET A 1 0.11 79.70 41.74
CA MET A 1 -0.19 78.28 42.05
C MET A 1 -1.39 77.85 41.22
N LYS A 2 -1.16 77.18 40.09
CA LYS A 2 -2.16 76.68 39.15
C LYS A 2 -1.57 75.44 38.47
N ARG A 3 -2.45 74.50 38.11
CA ARG A 3 -2.24 73.24 37.37
C ARG A 3 -2.06 72.00 38.25
N SER A 4 -3.12 71.20 38.32
CA SER A 4 -3.08 69.74 38.06
C SER A 4 -4.47 69.11 38.29
N SER A 5 -5.45 69.49 37.47
CA SER A 5 -6.82 68.93 37.51
C SER A 5 -7.28 68.48 36.11
N LEU A 6 -6.43 67.73 35.38
CA LEU A 6 -6.80 67.30 34.03
C LEU A 6 -6.33 65.91 33.58
N PHE A 7 -5.72 65.11 34.46
CA PHE A 7 -5.23 63.77 34.07
C PHE A 7 -6.08 62.60 34.57
N LEU A 8 -7.10 62.83 35.41
CA LEU A 8 -7.84 61.73 36.05
C LEU A 8 -9.17 61.34 35.37
N ARG A 9 -9.53 61.95 34.23
CA ARG A 9 -10.78 61.63 33.51
C ARG A 9 -10.58 60.95 32.15
N ALA A 10 -9.34 60.79 31.68
CA ALA A 10 -9.03 60.07 30.44
C ALA A 10 -8.77 58.56 30.66
N ALA A 11 -8.53 58.12 31.90
CA ALA A 11 -8.21 56.72 32.19
C ALA A 11 -9.47 55.82 32.37
N PHE A 12 -10.66 56.40 32.54
CA PHE A 12 -11.89 55.62 32.76
C PHE A 12 -12.69 55.32 31.48
N ALA A 13 -12.31 55.92 30.33
CA ALA A 13 -12.95 55.67 29.05
C ALA A 13 -12.26 54.59 28.19
N LEU A 14 -11.04 54.16 28.55
CA LEU A 14 -10.31 53.11 27.81
C LEU A 14 -10.57 51.68 28.32
N ILE A 15 -11.22 51.51 29.48
CA ILE A 15 -11.50 50.18 30.05
C ILE A 15 -12.84 49.60 29.54
N LEU A 16 -13.66 50.40 28.86
CA LEU A 16 -14.95 49.97 28.30
C LEU A 16 -14.91 49.52 26.83
N LEU A 17 -13.74 49.51 26.19
CA LEU A 17 -13.55 49.01 24.82
C LEU A 17 -12.90 47.61 24.76
N GLY A 18 -12.63 46.98 25.90
CA GLY A 18 -12.05 45.63 25.99
C GLY A 18 -13.07 44.49 26.11
N ALA A 19 -14.37 44.76 26.01
CA ALA A 19 -15.45 43.79 26.29
C ALA A 19 -16.42 43.57 25.12
N ILE A 20 -16.00 43.86 23.88
CA ILE A 20 -16.74 43.47 22.67
C ILE A 20 -15.75 42.74 21.76
N GLY A 21 -15.82 41.41 21.75
CA GLY A 21 -15.04 40.61 20.79
C GLY A 21 -14.36 39.35 21.31
N CYS A 22 -14.71 38.82 22.49
CA CYS A 22 -14.56 37.38 22.73
C CYS A 22 -15.81 36.66 22.20
N GLN A 23 -16.06 36.76 20.89
CA GLN A 23 -16.69 35.62 20.24
C GLN A 23 -15.63 34.54 20.34
N THR A 24 -15.94 33.45 21.03
CA THR A 24 -15.24 32.20 20.80
C THR A 24 -15.26 32.00 19.30
N ALA A 25 -14.15 32.32 18.64
CA ALA A 25 -13.85 31.76 17.35
C ALA A 25 -13.81 30.26 17.65
N SER A 26 -14.95 29.61 17.48
CA SER A 26 -14.96 28.18 17.26
C SER A 26 -13.89 27.99 16.19
N GLU A 27 -12.82 27.28 16.53
CA GLU A 27 -11.90 26.79 15.51
C GLU A 27 -12.77 26.33 14.33
N PRO A 28 -12.44 26.72 13.08
CA PRO A 28 -13.27 26.36 11.95
C PRO A 28 -13.52 24.86 12.06
N ALA A 29 -14.80 24.48 12.23
CA ALA A 29 -15.16 23.09 12.44
C ALA A 29 -14.51 22.31 11.29
N GLN A 30 -13.52 21.48 11.62
CA GLN A 30 -12.84 20.68 10.59
C GLN A 30 -13.93 19.91 9.86
N ASP A 31 -13.94 20.03 8.53
CA ASP A 31 -14.96 19.37 7.72
C ASP A 31 -14.88 17.86 7.98
N GLU A 32 -15.94 17.30 8.58
CA GLU A 32 -16.01 15.88 8.95
C GLU A 32 -15.64 14.98 7.76
N SER A 33 -16.02 15.38 6.54
CA SER A 33 -15.69 14.65 5.32
C SER A 33 -14.18 14.61 5.06
N GLN A 34 -13.42 15.63 5.45
CA GLN A 34 -11.96 15.67 5.33
C GLN A 34 -11.30 14.76 6.36
N LEU A 35 -11.77 14.76 7.61
CA LEU A 35 -11.26 13.86 8.64
C LEU A 35 -11.51 12.38 8.29
N ALA A 36 -12.70 12.06 7.78
CA ALA A 36 -12.99 10.72 7.27
C ALA A 36 -12.13 10.35 6.03
N SER A 37 -11.77 11.33 5.18
CA SER A 37 -10.83 11.09 4.07
C SER A 37 -9.39 10.89 4.53
N LEU A 38 -8.95 11.56 5.60
CA LEU A 38 -7.65 11.36 6.23
C LEU A 38 -7.51 9.93 6.78
N ASP A 39 -8.55 9.46 7.46
CA ASP A 39 -8.62 8.08 7.96
C ASP A 39 -8.59 7.06 6.82
N ALA A 40 -9.41 7.29 5.79
CA ALA A 40 -9.40 6.47 4.59
C ALA A 40 -8.00 6.44 3.93
N ALA A 41 -7.33 7.59 3.80
CA ALA A 41 -5.99 7.68 3.25
C ALA A 41 -4.96 6.89 4.08
N THR A 42 -5.11 6.88 5.41
CA THR A 42 -4.26 6.10 6.31
C THR A 42 -4.45 4.59 6.10
N VAL A 43 -5.69 4.13 6.03
CA VAL A 43 -6.01 2.72 5.76
C VAL A 43 -5.56 2.29 4.36
N ILE A 44 -5.80 3.12 3.34
CA ILE A 44 -5.37 2.86 1.96
C ILE A 44 -3.83 2.77 1.90
N SER A 45 -3.12 3.69 2.56
CA SER A 45 -1.65 3.67 2.62
C SER A 45 -1.14 2.39 3.29
N GLY A 46 -1.78 1.96 4.38
CA GLY A 46 -1.51 0.68 5.01
C GLY A 46 -1.77 -0.51 4.08
N ALA A 47 -2.82 -0.48 3.27
CA ALA A 47 -3.12 -1.56 2.33
C ALA A 47 -2.15 -1.64 1.14
N ILE A 48 -1.41 -0.56 0.85
CA ILE A 48 -0.53 -0.44 -0.33
C ILE A 48 0.94 -0.59 0.04
N GLY A 49 1.31 -0.20 1.26
CA GLY A 49 2.68 -0.23 1.76
C GLY A 49 3.36 -1.60 1.77
N SER A 50 4.61 -1.57 2.23
CA SER A 50 5.45 -2.74 2.47
C SER A 50 5.47 -3.07 3.97
N ASP A 51 6.06 -4.20 4.35
CA ASP A 51 6.18 -4.64 5.74
C ASP A 51 4.84 -4.81 6.50
N ASN A 52 3.72 -4.85 5.79
CA ASN A 52 2.38 -4.99 6.35
C ASN A 52 1.48 -5.95 5.55
N GLY A 53 2.06 -6.67 4.59
CA GLY A 53 1.32 -7.57 3.70
C GLY A 53 0.46 -6.82 2.68
N GLY A 54 0.73 -5.54 2.45
CA GLY A 54 0.07 -4.67 1.48
C GLY A 54 0.39 -5.05 0.03
N LEU A 55 -0.11 -4.24 -0.89
CA LEU A 55 0.04 -4.47 -2.34
C LEU A 55 1.51 -4.48 -2.74
N ASN A 56 2.36 -3.61 -2.19
CA ASN A 56 3.76 -3.63 -2.58
C ASN A 56 4.53 -4.87 -2.12
N ASP A 57 4.20 -5.42 -0.96
CA ASP A 57 4.77 -6.71 -0.55
C ASP A 57 4.39 -7.83 -1.53
N GLN A 58 3.24 -7.71 -2.21
CA GLN A 58 2.81 -8.66 -3.24
C GLN A 58 3.53 -8.40 -4.56
N LEU A 59 3.76 -7.14 -4.95
CA LEU A 59 4.64 -6.80 -6.08
C LEU A 59 6.05 -7.35 -5.85
N THR A 60 6.55 -7.28 -4.63
CA THR A 60 7.84 -7.85 -4.23
C THR A 60 7.83 -9.37 -4.40
N ASP A 61 6.79 -10.06 -3.91
CA ASP A 61 6.63 -11.50 -4.14
C ASP A 61 6.61 -11.83 -5.65
N ILE A 62 5.90 -11.07 -6.48
CA ILE A 62 5.83 -11.33 -7.93
C ILE A 62 7.20 -11.28 -8.56
N VAL A 63 7.98 -10.23 -8.28
CA VAL A 63 9.33 -10.08 -8.83
C VAL A 63 10.23 -11.22 -8.36
N GLU A 64 10.17 -11.58 -7.08
CA GLU A 64 10.98 -12.66 -6.51
C GLU A 64 10.59 -14.03 -7.03
N LEU A 65 9.30 -14.32 -7.17
CA LEU A 65 8.82 -15.60 -7.72
C LEU A 65 9.06 -15.70 -9.23
N THR A 66 9.27 -14.58 -9.93
CA THR A 66 9.57 -14.55 -11.36
C THR A 66 11.04 -14.82 -11.64
N SER A 67 11.96 -14.16 -10.93
CA SER A 67 13.39 -14.17 -11.27
C SER A 67 14.35 -14.50 -10.11
N ASP A 68 13.83 -14.71 -8.90
CA ASP A 68 14.59 -14.88 -7.66
C ASP A 68 15.63 -13.75 -7.41
N GLY A 69 15.46 -12.60 -8.08
CA GLY A 69 16.42 -11.50 -8.03
C GLY A 69 17.78 -11.79 -8.70
N VAL A 70 17.89 -12.84 -9.53
CA VAL A 70 19.12 -13.18 -10.25
C VAL A 70 19.45 -12.14 -11.31
N LEU A 71 20.69 -11.64 -11.27
CA LEU A 71 21.19 -10.53 -12.09
C LEU A 71 21.52 -10.92 -13.55
N ASN A 72 21.57 -12.22 -13.87
CA ASN A 72 22.03 -12.69 -15.16
C ASN A 72 21.10 -13.77 -15.75
N PHE A 73 20.01 -13.30 -16.35
CA PHE A 73 19.00 -14.13 -17.03
C PHE A 73 19.59 -14.99 -18.16
N MET A 74 20.74 -14.58 -18.70
CA MET A 74 21.43 -15.20 -19.84
C MET A 74 22.47 -16.25 -19.42
N ALA A 75 23.10 -16.11 -18.25
CA ALA A 75 24.22 -16.98 -17.83
C ALA A 75 23.87 -18.03 -16.75
N SER A 76 22.66 -18.00 -16.20
CA SER A 76 22.24 -19.00 -15.20
C SER A 76 21.88 -20.34 -15.88
N PRO A 77 22.30 -21.50 -15.34
CA PRO A 77 21.81 -22.80 -15.80
C PRO A 77 20.29 -22.87 -15.63
N ASP A 78 19.65 -23.84 -16.29
CA ASP A 78 18.19 -23.99 -16.33
C ASP A 78 17.53 -23.58 -15.01
N ALA A 79 16.51 -22.72 -15.10
CA ALA A 79 15.79 -22.15 -13.96
C ALA A 79 15.13 -23.22 -13.05
N ALA A 80 15.19 -24.49 -13.45
CA ALA A 80 15.00 -25.66 -12.60
C ALA A 80 15.84 -25.61 -11.32
N THR A 81 17.10 -25.18 -11.39
CA THR A 81 18.01 -25.11 -10.22
C THR A 81 17.72 -23.95 -9.26
N LEU A 82 17.08 -22.88 -9.74
CA LEU A 82 16.77 -21.68 -8.95
C LEU A 82 15.58 -21.88 -8.01
N LEU A 83 14.72 -22.83 -8.35
CA LEU A 83 13.49 -23.08 -7.60
C LEU A 83 13.54 -24.34 -6.73
N ASP A 84 14.61 -25.12 -6.86
CA ASP A 84 14.77 -26.39 -6.16
C ASP A 84 15.45 -26.25 -4.79
N ASN A 85 16.19 -25.18 -4.46
CA ASN A 85 17.11 -25.30 -3.30
C ASN A 85 17.45 -24.10 -2.39
N ARG A 86 16.84 -22.90 -2.45
CA ARG A 86 17.04 -21.87 -1.38
C ARG A 86 15.79 -21.02 -1.08
N PRO A 87 15.23 -21.04 0.15
CA PRO A 87 13.91 -20.48 0.47
C PRO A 87 13.96 -19.02 0.96
N MET A 88 14.85 -18.19 0.43
CA MET A 88 14.99 -16.81 0.91
C MET A 88 14.43 -15.81 -0.09
N LEU A 89 13.11 -15.58 0.00
CA LEU A 89 12.56 -14.29 -0.41
C LEU A 89 13.29 -13.19 0.38
N SER A 90 13.34 -11.97 -0.14
CA SER A 90 13.95 -10.86 0.60
C SER A 90 13.32 -10.70 1.99
N ARG A 91 14.11 -10.09 2.89
CA ARG A 91 13.85 -9.80 4.32
C ARG A 91 12.52 -10.37 4.86
N ASN A 92 12.66 -11.40 5.70
CA ASN A 92 11.60 -12.05 6.46
C ASN A 92 10.54 -12.84 5.66
N GLY A 93 10.77 -13.12 4.37
CA GLY A 93 9.91 -14.00 3.58
C GLY A 93 10.44 -15.44 3.47
N MET A 94 9.51 -16.40 3.41
CA MET A 94 9.81 -17.82 3.25
C MET A 94 8.78 -18.46 2.32
N ILE A 95 9.26 -19.28 1.39
CA ILE A 95 8.39 -20.17 0.60
C ILE A 95 8.11 -21.42 1.43
N ARG A 96 6.83 -21.69 1.71
CA ARG A 96 6.39 -22.84 2.54
C ARG A 96 6.06 -24.07 1.73
N ARG A 97 5.48 -23.87 0.56
CA ARG A 97 5.06 -24.93 -0.34
C ARG A 97 5.14 -24.45 -1.78
N ARG A 98 5.51 -25.35 -2.67
CA ARG A 98 5.57 -25.11 -4.10
C ARG A 98 5.22 -26.37 -4.84
N GLU A 99 4.25 -26.29 -5.74
CA GLU A 99 3.74 -27.44 -6.48
C GLU A 99 3.45 -27.04 -7.92
N TYR A 100 3.98 -27.79 -8.88
CA TYR A 100 3.72 -27.57 -10.30
C TYR A 100 2.66 -28.55 -10.79
N ASN A 101 1.63 -28.03 -11.44
CA ASN A 101 0.65 -28.85 -12.12
C ASN A 101 0.93 -28.82 -13.63
N PRO A 102 1.40 -29.94 -14.23
CA PRO A 102 1.72 -29.99 -15.65
C PRO A 102 0.49 -29.89 -16.56
N ALA A 103 -0.70 -30.24 -16.08
CA ALA A 103 -1.92 -30.23 -16.89
C ALA A 103 -2.39 -28.80 -17.24
N ASN A 104 -2.18 -27.85 -16.33
CA ASN A 104 -2.51 -26.43 -16.55
C ASN A 104 -1.27 -25.53 -16.63
N GLN A 105 -0.07 -26.11 -16.53
CA GLN A 105 1.22 -25.44 -16.59
C GLN A 105 1.34 -24.31 -15.55
N THR A 106 0.82 -24.54 -14.34
CA THR A 106 0.83 -23.54 -13.26
C THR A 106 1.60 -24.03 -12.04
N TRP A 107 2.28 -23.09 -11.38
CA TRP A 107 2.76 -23.27 -10.02
C TRP A 107 1.72 -22.79 -9.03
N THR A 108 1.53 -23.54 -7.96
CA THR A 108 0.88 -23.09 -6.73
C THR A 108 1.97 -22.87 -5.67
N ILE A 109 2.11 -21.63 -5.19
CA ILE A 109 3.20 -21.21 -4.29
C ILE A 109 2.62 -20.57 -3.04
N SER A 110 3.01 -21.06 -1.86
CA SER A 110 2.65 -20.48 -0.57
C SER A 110 3.83 -19.67 -0.01
N VAL A 111 3.61 -18.38 0.19
CA VAL A 111 4.57 -17.43 0.77
C VAL A 111 4.11 -17.05 2.17
N GLN A 112 5.03 -17.08 3.13
CA GLN A 112 4.82 -16.51 4.45
C GLN A 112 5.84 -15.40 4.69
N ARG A 113 5.40 -14.28 5.26
CA ARG A 113 6.31 -13.27 5.81
C ARG A 113 5.92 -12.91 7.25
N SER A 114 6.87 -12.37 7.99
CA SER A 114 6.62 -11.84 9.33
C SER A 114 7.58 -10.71 9.67
N ILE A 115 7.13 -9.70 10.37
CA ILE A 115 7.97 -8.67 10.96
C ILE A 115 7.71 -8.62 12.45
N ASN A 116 8.78 -8.54 13.24
CA ASN A 116 8.66 -8.41 14.68
C ASN A 116 9.76 -7.47 15.19
N THR A 117 9.40 -6.23 15.44
CA THR A 117 10.25 -5.20 16.03
C THR A 117 9.52 -4.58 17.23
N PRO A 118 10.20 -3.82 18.09
CA PRO A 118 9.55 -3.14 19.23
C PRO A 118 8.42 -2.18 18.84
N THR A 119 8.41 -1.68 17.60
CA THR A 119 7.44 -0.68 17.12
C THR A 119 6.45 -1.21 16.09
N VAL A 120 6.73 -2.38 15.50
CA VAL A 120 5.94 -2.96 14.41
C VAL A 120 5.90 -4.48 14.55
N GLN A 121 4.70 -5.06 14.46
CA GLN A 121 4.48 -6.50 14.45
C GLN A 121 3.59 -6.87 13.26
N GLY A 122 3.86 -7.98 12.61
CA GLY A 122 2.99 -8.48 11.55
C GLY A 122 3.36 -9.87 11.09
N SER A 123 2.36 -10.58 10.56
CA SER A 123 2.57 -11.84 9.86
C SER A 123 1.47 -12.02 8.84
N TRP A 124 1.84 -12.50 7.66
CA TRP A 124 0.90 -12.79 6.59
C TRP A 124 1.33 -13.99 5.79
N THR A 125 0.34 -14.75 5.33
CA THR A 125 0.49 -15.90 4.44
C THR A 125 -0.32 -15.65 3.20
N ARG A 126 0.25 -15.96 2.03
CA ARG A 126 -0.38 -15.74 0.73
C ARG A 126 -0.13 -16.98 -0.12
N GLN A 127 -1.14 -17.39 -0.89
CA GLN A 127 -0.98 -18.44 -1.89
C GLN A 127 -1.24 -17.85 -3.27
N TYR A 128 -0.37 -18.18 -4.20
CA TYR A 128 -0.42 -17.67 -5.56
C TYR A 128 -0.47 -18.80 -6.56
N ARG A 129 -1.19 -18.58 -7.66
CA ARG A 129 -1.04 -19.32 -8.90
C ARG A 129 -0.19 -18.49 -9.85
N LEU A 130 0.86 -19.11 -10.35
CA LEU A 130 1.86 -18.49 -11.23
C LEU A 130 1.98 -19.32 -12.51
N ARG A 131 1.89 -18.66 -13.68
CA ARG A 131 2.14 -19.29 -14.98
C ARG A 131 3.10 -18.45 -15.79
N PHE A 132 4.16 -19.07 -16.29
CA PHE A 132 5.02 -18.47 -17.30
C PHE A 132 4.54 -18.92 -18.68
N SER A 133 4.57 -18.02 -19.65
CA SER A 133 4.29 -18.36 -21.04
C SER A 133 5.15 -17.56 -21.99
N ARG A 134 5.35 -18.13 -23.17
CA ARG A 134 5.96 -17.50 -24.33
C ARG A 134 5.05 -17.71 -25.52
N ASP A 135 4.69 -16.65 -26.22
CA ASP A 135 3.81 -16.74 -27.40
C ASP A 135 2.50 -17.53 -27.11
N GLY A 136 2.00 -17.42 -25.87
CA GLY A 136 0.81 -18.13 -25.37
C GLY A 136 1.03 -19.59 -24.92
N VAL A 137 2.17 -20.21 -25.23
CA VAL A 137 2.54 -21.55 -24.78
C VAL A 137 3.10 -21.47 -23.37
N GLY A 138 2.52 -22.21 -22.42
CA GLY A 138 3.00 -22.18 -21.05
C GLY A 138 4.25 -23.04 -20.86
N GLN A 139 5.08 -22.62 -19.93
CA GLN A 139 6.33 -23.28 -19.58
C GLN A 139 6.53 -23.29 -18.07
N GLN A 140 7.26 -24.29 -17.58
CA GLN A 140 7.42 -24.48 -16.14
C GLN A 140 8.25 -23.35 -15.51
N PHE A 141 9.20 -22.76 -16.21
CA PHE A 141 10.10 -21.77 -15.63
C PHE A 141 10.18 -20.51 -16.49
N LEU A 142 10.69 -19.40 -15.94
CA LEU A 142 10.96 -18.20 -16.72
C LEU A 142 11.85 -18.48 -17.95
N ARG A 143 12.81 -19.41 -17.82
CA ARG A 143 13.62 -19.91 -18.92
C ARG A 143 13.47 -21.43 -19.05
N THR A 144 13.14 -21.92 -20.24
CA THR A 144 13.04 -23.36 -20.55
C THR A 144 13.62 -23.59 -21.94
N ASN A 145 14.54 -24.56 -22.10
CA ASN A 145 15.17 -24.86 -23.40
C ASN A 145 15.73 -23.61 -24.12
N ASN A 146 16.43 -22.75 -23.37
CA ASN A 146 16.98 -21.49 -23.85
C ASN A 146 15.96 -20.42 -24.30
N GLN A 147 14.65 -20.66 -24.10
CA GLN A 147 13.58 -19.70 -24.38
C GLN A 147 13.12 -19.01 -23.09
N LEU A 148 13.03 -17.68 -23.15
CA LEU A 148 12.48 -16.85 -22.07
C LEU A 148 10.97 -16.66 -22.25
N ALA A 149 10.23 -16.70 -21.15
CA ALA A 149 8.83 -16.30 -21.08
C ALA A 149 8.73 -14.79 -21.34
N ASP A 150 7.74 -14.38 -22.13
CA ASP A 150 7.39 -12.98 -22.36
C ASP A 150 6.25 -12.50 -21.44
N LEU A 151 5.54 -13.45 -20.83
CA LEU A 151 4.37 -13.19 -20.01
C LEU A 151 4.43 -14.04 -18.73
N VAL A 152 4.10 -13.38 -17.62
CA VAL A 152 3.79 -14.02 -16.35
C VAL A 152 2.35 -13.69 -15.97
N THR A 153 1.58 -14.73 -15.64
CA THR A 153 0.26 -14.56 -15.03
C THR A 153 0.36 -14.89 -13.56
N PHE A 154 -0.15 -14.00 -12.72
CA PHE A 154 -0.13 -14.11 -11.28
C PHE A 154 -1.53 -13.94 -10.72
N GLU A 155 -2.00 -14.90 -9.96
CA GLU A 155 -3.33 -14.88 -9.36
C GLU A 155 -3.20 -15.16 -7.87
N ILE A 156 -3.86 -14.35 -7.05
CA ILE A 156 -4.03 -14.61 -5.63
C ILE A 156 -5.10 -15.67 -5.51
N VAL A 157 -4.76 -16.82 -4.88
CA VAL A 157 -5.75 -17.86 -4.62
C VAL A 157 -6.73 -17.29 -3.57
N PRO A 158 -8.03 -17.12 -3.90
CA PRO A 158 -8.99 -16.56 -2.96
C PRO A 158 -9.05 -17.38 -1.67
N ASP A 159 -9.31 -16.71 -0.55
CA ASP A 159 -9.49 -17.31 0.79
C ASP A 159 -8.29 -18.10 1.35
N SER A 160 -7.18 -18.17 0.62
CA SER A 160 -5.92 -18.79 1.08
C SER A 160 -5.01 -17.83 1.86
N CYS A 161 -5.39 -16.56 1.90
CA CYS A 161 -4.57 -15.48 2.40
C CYS A 161 -4.98 -15.07 3.82
N THR A 162 -4.00 -14.93 4.70
CA THR A 162 -4.18 -14.43 6.06
C THR A 162 -3.18 -13.32 6.34
N GLY A 163 -3.52 -12.40 7.23
CA GLY A 163 -2.66 -11.26 7.50
C GLY A 163 -3.04 -10.52 8.77
N TYR A 164 -2.03 -10.16 9.53
CA TYR A 164 -2.11 -9.26 10.66
C TYR A 164 -0.92 -8.29 10.60
N PHE A 165 -1.17 -7.04 10.94
CA PHE A 165 -0.15 -6.02 11.09
C PHE A 165 -0.56 -5.08 12.22
N LYS A 166 0.42 -4.56 12.97
CA LYS A 166 0.20 -3.59 14.02
C LYS A 166 1.42 -2.69 14.17
N ASN A 167 1.17 -1.39 14.21
CA ASN A 167 2.08 -0.37 14.72
C ASN A 167 1.35 0.49 15.77
N ARG A 168 1.91 1.66 16.12
CA ARG A 168 1.30 2.58 17.11
C ARG A 168 -0.03 3.19 16.66
N GLN A 169 -0.21 3.39 15.35
CA GLN A 169 -1.36 4.10 14.79
C GLN A 169 -2.41 3.14 14.21
N LEU A 170 -1.97 2.07 13.55
CA LEU A 170 -2.80 1.16 12.78
C LEU A 170 -2.62 -0.28 13.27
N SER A 171 -3.71 -0.97 13.53
CA SER A 171 -3.77 -2.43 13.63
C SER A 171 -4.70 -2.95 12.56
N HIS A 172 -4.23 -3.88 11.73
CA HIS A 172 -4.94 -4.47 10.62
C HIS A 172 -5.13 -5.96 10.84
N ARG A 173 -6.33 -6.46 10.52
CA ARG A 173 -6.61 -7.89 10.35
C ARG A 173 -7.25 -8.12 8.98
N LEU A 174 -6.61 -8.94 8.16
CA LEU A 174 -7.10 -9.33 6.85
C LEU A 174 -8.27 -10.30 7.00
N THR A 175 -9.35 -10.05 6.25
CA THR A 175 -10.51 -10.97 6.18
C THR A 175 -10.66 -11.58 4.79
N ARG A 176 -10.20 -10.87 3.74
CA ARG A 176 -10.23 -11.38 2.37
C ARG A 176 -9.16 -10.71 1.51
N LEU A 177 -8.54 -11.48 0.63
CA LEU A 177 -7.62 -10.98 -0.39
C LEU A 177 -7.81 -11.80 -1.67
N GLU A 178 -8.00 -11.11 -2.79
CA GLU A 178 -8.13 -11.72 -4.10
C GLU A 178 -7.71 -10.72 -5.19
N GLY A 179 -7.42 -11.25 -6.37
CA GLY A 179 -7.03 -10.45 -7.53
C GLY A 179 -6.14 -11.25 -8.46
N ALA A 180 -5.99 -10.73 -9.68
CA ALA A 180 -5.09 -11.31 -10.66
C ALA A 180 -4.37 -10.20 -11.41
N LEU A 181 -3.08 -10.40 -11.64
CA LEU A 181 -2.21 -9.53 -12.41
C LEU A 181 -1.62 -10.30 -13.59
N ARG A 182 -1.43 -9.61 -14.70
CA ARG A 182 -0.64 -10.07 -15.84
C ARG A 182 0.56 -9.16 -15.99
N GLY A 183 1.75 -9.76 -16.02
CA GLY A 183 3.01 -9.08 -16.21
C GLY A 183 3.60 -9.42 -17.57
N THR A 184 3.75 -8.43 -18.44
CA THR A 184 4.54 -8.60 -19.68
C THR A 184 5.99 -8.26 -19.35
N ILE A 185 6.93 -9.11 -19.76
CA ILE A 185 8.36 -8.96 -19.47
C ILE A 185 9.06 -8.46 -20.73
N SER A 186 9.81 -7.37 -20.59
CA SER A 186 10.67 -6.85 -21.65
C SER A 186 12.14 -7.08 -21.31
N PHE A 187 12.85 -7.69 -22.24
CA PHE A 187 14.30 -7.91 -22.21
C PHE A 187 15.04 -7.01 -23.21
N ALA A 188 14.42 -5.90 -23.65
CA ALA A 188 15.05 -4.95 -24.59
C ALA A 188 16.37 -4.39 -24.05
N ASP A 189 16.44 -4.12 -22.74
CA ASP A 189 17.69 -3.97 -21.99
C ASP A 189 17.90 -5.24 -21.16
N THR A 190 18.77 -6.13 -21.62
CA THR A 190 19.06 -7.39 -20.94
C THR A 190 19.74 -7.21 -19.58
N ALA A 191 20.36 -6.06 -19.31
CA ALA A 191 20.95 -5.74 -18.02
C ALA A 191 19.93 -5.15 -17.02
N ASN A 192 18.83 -4.57 -17.52
CA ASN A 192 17.75 -4.01 -16.72
C ASN A 192 16.37 -4.41 -17.25
N PRO A 193 16.02 -5.72 -17.26
CA PRO A 193 14.71 -6.13 -17.71
C PRO A 193 13.62 -5.58 -16.78
N ILE A 194 12.47 -5.31 -17.37
CA ILE A 194 11.31 -4.73 -16.69
C ILE A 194 10.10 -5.64 -16.86
N MET A 195 9.19 -5.58 -15.89
CA MET A 195 7.87 -6.17 -15.99
C MET A 195 6.81 -5.07 -15.93
N THR A 196 5.90 -5.07 -16.89
CA THR A 196 4.73 -4.19 -16.89
C THR A 196 3.51 -4.97 -16.44
N LEU A 197 2.98 -4.60 -15.28
CA LEU A 197 1.87 -5.25 -14.60
C LEU A 197 0.56 -4.52 -14.86
N ASN A 198 -0.46 -5.29 -15.22
CA ASN A 198 -1.84 -4.84 -15.37
C ASN A 198 -2.78 -5.77 -14.61
N SER A 199 -3.84 -5.22 -14.03
CA SER A 199 -4.92 -6.02 -13.44
C SER A 199 -5.62 -6.85 -14.51
N ALA A 200 -5.57 -8.18 -14.35
CA ALA A 200 -6.41 -9.12 -15.09
C ALA A 200 -7.76 -9.34 -14.38
N ALA A 201 -7.79 -9.13 -13.06
CA ALA A 201 -8.99 -9.00 -12.25
C ALA A 201 -8.77 -7.89 -11.20
N PRO A 202 -9.83 -7.22 -10.72
CA PRO A 202 -9.69 -6.21 -9.67
C PRO A 202 -8.99 -6.78 -8.44
N TYR A 203 -8.02 -6.04 -7.90
CA TYR A 203 -7.42 -6.35 -6.61
C TYR A 203 -8.42 -5.98 -5.52
N ARG A 204 -8.84 -6.93 -4.70
CA ARG A 204 -9.77 -6.69 -3.58
C ARG A 204 -9.13 -7.13 -2.28
N ARG A 205 -9.05 -6.20 -1.34
CA ARG A 205 -8.57 -6.44 0.03
C ARG A 205 -9.66 -5.99 1.00
N SER A 206 -10.09 -6.88 1.88
CA SER A 206 -11.00 -6.55 2.97
C SER A 206 -10.35 -6.85 4.32
N GLY A 207 -10.69 -6.05 5.31
CA GLY A 207 -10.13 -6.18 6.64
C GLY A 207 -10.86 -5.38 7.70
N ILE A 208 -10.41 -5.57 8.94
CA ILE A 208 -10.83 -4.82 10.09
C ILE A 208 -9.62 -4.06 10.62
N ASP A 209 -9.71 -2.74 10.59
CA ASP A 209 -8.61 -1.84 10.94
C ASP A 209 -8.98 -1.02 12.15
N SER A 210 -8.09 -1.01 13.14
CA SER A 210 -8.17 -0.10 14.27
C SER A 210 -7.20 1.05 14.05
N LEU A 211 -7.69 2.28 14.06
CA LEU A 211 -6.91 3.50 13.92
C LEU A 211 -6.89 4.25 15.25
N THR A 212 -5.70 4.59 15.73
CA THR A 212 -5.47 5.38 16.94
C THR A 212 -4.84 6.72 16.57
N ALA A 213 -5.49 7.82 16.96
CA ALA A 213 -5.01 9.18 16.74
C ALA A 213 -5.25 10.02 18.00
N GLY A 214 -4.19 10.27 18.78
CA GLY A 214 -4.33 10.87 20.11
C GLY A 214 -5.19 9.97 21.02
N GLU A 215 -6.26 10.53 21.60
CA GLU A 215 -7.21 9.77 22.42
C GLU A 215 -8.26 9.04 21.56
N ALA A 216 -8.42 9.42 20.30
CA ALA A 216 -9.39 8.83 19.38
C ALA A 216 -9.03 7.39 19.01
N LEU A 217 -10.03 6.52 19.06
CA LEU A 217 -9.93 5.14 18.61
C LEU A 217 -11.14 4.81 17.75
N ARG A 218 -10.88 4.35 16.54
CA ARG A 218 -11.91 4.03 15.54
C ARG A 218 -11.61 2.67 14.95
N VAL A 219 -12.66 1.90 14.67
CA VAL A 219 -12.55 0.60 14.00
C VAL A 219 -13.29 0.65 12.68
N SER A 220 -12.59 0.33 11.59
CA SER A 220 -13.09 0.33 10.23
C SER A 220 -13.18 -1.09 9.70
N ASN A 221 -14.40 -1.59 9.47
CA ASN A 221 -14.62 -2.77 8.65
C ASN A 221 -14.74 -2.31 7.20
N HIS A 222 -13.77 -2.66 6.38
CA HIS A 222 -13.59 -2.04 5.07
C HIS A 222 -13.26 -3.03 3.96
N THR A 223 -13.49 -2.55 2.73
CA THR A 223 -13.04 -3.16 1.49
C THR A 223 -12.37 -2.10 0.62
N ILE A 224 -11.17 -2.42 0.14
CA ILE A 224 -10.44 -1.69 -0.89
C ILE A 224 -10.52 -2.50 -2.18
N THR A 225 -11.00 -1.87 -3.25
CA THR A 225 -10.95 -2.42 -4.62
C THR A 225 -10.04 -1.55 -5.46
N ALA A 226 -9.01 -2.12 -6.09
CA ALA A 226 -8.03 -1.39 -6.87
C ALA A 226 -7.79 -2.03 -8.25
N THR A 227 -7.40 -1.19 -9.19
CA THR A 227 -6.93 -1.57 -10.53
C THR A 227 -5.54 -1.01 -10.73
N LEU A 228 -4.62 -1.89 -11.13
CA LEU A 228 -3.25 -1.54 -11.51
C LEU A 228 -3.21 -1.38 -13.02
N ARG A 229 -2.69 -0.26 -13.49
CA ARG A 229 -2.52 0.02 -14.91
C ARG A 229 -1.09 0.45 -15.21
N ASP A 230 -0.48 -0.26 -16.14
CA ASP A 230 0.85 0.00 -16.68
C ASP A 230 1.91 0.18 -15.59
N VAL A 231 1.81 -0.64 -14.53
CA VAL A 231 2.71 -0.60 -13.38
C VAL A 231 4.03 -1.24 -13.78
N VAL A 232 5.07 -0.43 -13.96
CA VAL A 232 6.38 -0.90 -14.40
C VAL A 232 7.27 -1.15 -13.20
N VAL A 233 7.78 -2.38 -13.08
CA VAL A 233 8.69 -2.79 -12.00
C VAL A 233 9.98 -3.36 -12.61
N PRO A 234 11.16 -2.81 -12.27
CA PRO A 234 12.43 -3.41 -12.64
C PRO A 234 12.61 -4.78 -11.99
N LEU A 235 13.10 -5.76 -12.74
CA LEU A 235 13.38 -7.10 -12.23
C LEU A 235 14.77 -7.20 -11.57
N ASN A 236 15.65 -6.25 -11.87
CA ASN A 236 16.98 -6.18 -11.29
C ASN A 236 16.92 -5.79 -9.80
N ARG A 237 17.51 -6.61 -8.94
CA ARG A 237 17.50 -6.42 -7.47
C ARG A 237 18.13 -5.10 -7.02
N THR A 238 19.13 -4.57 -7.74
CA THR A 238 19.79 -3.29 -7.38
C THR A 238 18.91 -2.07 -7.58
N ARG A 239 17.81 -2.22 -8.33
CA ARG A 239 16.81 -1.16 -8.58
C ARG A 239 15.66 -1.17 -7.56
N ARG A 240 15.67 -2.12 -6.63
CA ARG A 240 14.68 -2.25 -5.55
C ARG A 240 14.90 -1.22 -4.46
N VAL A 241 13.83 -0.85 -3.74
CA VAL A 241 13.96 -0.02 -2.53
C VAL A 241 14.67 -0.86 -1.46
N GLN A 242 15.77 -0.32 -0.90
CA GLN A 242 16.62 -1.00 0.09
C GLN A 242 17.14 -2.38 -0.37
N ASN A 243 17.23 -2.64 -1.69
CA ASN A 243 17.57 -3.97 -2.25
C ASN A 243 16.63 -5.12 -1.82
N ILE A 244 15.45 -4.77 -1.29
CA ILE A 244 14.46 -5.69 -0.72
C ILE A 244 13.16 -5.58 -1.51
N TYR A 245 12.50 -4.42 -1.45
CA TYR A 245 11.13 -4.25 -1.93
C TYR A 245 11.08 -3.88 -3.41
N ALA A 246 10.07 -4.40 -4.12
CA ALA A 246 9.74 -3.93 -5.46
C ALA A 246 9.60 -2.39 -5.44
N ARG A 247 10.16 -1.77 -6.47
CA ARG A 247 10.06 -0.33 -6.72
C ARG A 247 9.38 -0.15 -8.05
N ALA A 248 8.08 0.15 -8.06
CA ALA A 248 7.48 0.52 -9.33
C ALA A 248 7.98 1.91 -9.73
N THR A 249 8.38 2.06 -10.99
CA THR A 249 8.96 3.30 -11.54
C THR A 249 7.94 4.14 -12.31
N SER A 250 6.80 3.55 -12.66
CA SER A 250 5.69 4.22 -13.34
C SER A 250 4.40 3.40 -13.22
N GLY A 251 3.31 3.97 -13.73
CA GLY A 251 1.98 3.37 -13.73
C GLY A 251 1.07 3.99 -12.69
N THR A 252 -0.16 3.50 -12.63
CA THR A 252 -1.20 4.05 -11.76
C THR A 252 -1.93 2.95 -11.00
N ILE A 253 -2.33 3.29 -9.77
CA ILE A 253 -3.24 2.48 -8.96
C ILE A 253 -4.46 3.34 -8.69
N THR A 254 -5.62 2.89 -9.13
CA THR A 254 -6.90 3.59 -8.92
C THR A 254 -7.89 2.66 -8.27
N GLY A 255 -8.79 3.19 -7.45
CA GLY A 255 -9.71 2.32 -6.73
C GLY A 255 -10.71 3.02 -5.85
N THR A 256 -11.42 2.20 -5.09
CA THR A 256 -12.40 2.63 -4.09
C THR A 256 -12.09 2.04 -2.73
N TYR A 257 -12.41 2.81 -1.69
CA TYR A 257 -12.43 2.41 -0.29
C TYR A 257 -13.85 2.58 0.23
N THR A 258 -14.43 1.48 0.70
CA THR A 258 -15.74 1.45 1.35
C THR A 258 -15.58 0.91 2.75
N ALA A 259 -16.12 1.63 3.74
CA ALA A 259 -15.98 1.26 5.13
C ALA A 259 -17.22 1.58 5.96
N ARG A 260 -17.43 0.73 6.97
CA ARG A 260 -18.27 1.04 8.12
C ARG A 260 -17.37 1.29 9.33
N ILE A 261 -17.45 2.50 9.86
CA ILE A 261 -16.63 2.97 10.97
C ILE A 261 -17.46 2.89 12.26
N THR A 262 -16.86 2.26 13.27
CA THR A 262 -17.34 2.27 14.65
C THR A 262 -16.39 3.13 15.46
N PHE A 263 -16.90 4.20 16.06
CA PHE A 263 -16.13 5.02 16.99
C PHE A 263 -16.16 4.37 18.36
N VAL A 264 -14.97 4.16 18.94
CA VAL A 264 -14.82 3.49 20.24
C VAL A 264 -14.63 4.53 21.35
N ARG A 265 -13.87 5.59 21.07
CA ARG A 265 -13.68 6.75 21.95
C ARG A 265 -13.08 7.93 21.17
N GLY A 266 -13.20 9.14 21.73
CA GLY A 266 -12.59 10.36 21.18
C GLY A 266 -13.12 10.69 19.79
N GLU A 267 -14.45 10.72 19.63
CA GLU A 267 -15.10 11.02 18.35
C GLU A 267 -14.71 12.41 17.85
N THR A 268 -14.14 12.47 16.64
CA THR A 268 -13.74 13.72 15.98
C THR A 268 -14.59 14.03 14.74
N TYR A 269 -15.46 13.10 14.32
CA TYR A 269 -16.44 13.23 13.25
C TYR A 269 -17.52 12.14 13.37
N SER A 270 -18.64 12.28 12.68
CA SER A 270 -19.80 11.37 12.79
C SER A 270 -20.08 10.48 11.56
N GLU A 271 -19.36 10.66 10.45
CA GLU A 271 -19.49 9.85 9.22
C GLU A 271 -19.13 8.37 9.45
N SER A 272 -20.11 7.53 9.77
CA SER A 272 -19.92 6.09 10.03
C SER A 272 -19.92 5.22 8.77
N GLN A 273 -20.38 5.75 7.63
CA GLN A 273 -20.33 5.07 6.33
C GLN A 273 -19.50 5.90 5.36
N VAL A 274 -18.29 5.42 5.09
CA VAL A 274 -17.28 6.14 4.32
C VAL A 274 -17.09 5.44 2.98
N ASN A 275 -17.33 6.17 1.90
CA ASN A 275 -16.99 5.76 0.54
C ASN A 275 -16.05 6.80 -0.06
N ARG A 276 -14.90 6.35 -0.56
CA ARG A 276 -13.87 7.19 -1.17
C ARG A 276 -13.35 6.57 -2.44
N GLU A 277 -13.03 7.42 -3.41
CA GLU A 277 -12.21 7.05 -4.56
C GLU A 277 -10.77 7.44 -4.29
N PHE A 278 -9.81 6.67 -4.78
CA PHE A 278 -8.40 7.02 -4.65
C PHE A 278 -7.61 6.79 -5.93
N SER A 279 -6.53 7.55 -6.06
CA SER A 279 -5.56 7.42 -7.14
C SER A 279 -4.15 7.62 -6.61
N ILE A 280 -3.22 6.82 -7.11
CA ILE A 280 -1.79 6.88 -6.83
C ILE A 280 -1.05 6.81 -8.15
N ASP A 281 -0.20 7.81 -8.39
CA ASP A 281 0.71 7.86 -9.53
C ASP A 281 2.11 7.40 -9.09
N LEU A 282 2.52 6.24 -9.60
CA LEU A 282 3.79 5.61 -9.23
C LEU A 282 4.99 6.29 -9.90
N SER A 283 4.77 7.11 -10.94
CA SER A 283 5.86 7.87 -11.60
C SER A 283 6.38 9.02 -10.74
N GLN A 284 5.58 9.44 -9.75
CA GLN A 284 5.89 10.52 -8.83
C GLN A 284 6.61 10.03 -7.57
N GLU A 285 7.03 8.76 -7.53
CA GLU A 285 7.77 8.21 -6.41
C GLU A 285 9.08 8.99 -6.17
N ARG A 286 9.28 9.41 -4.92
CA ARG A 286 10.49 10.09 -4.45
C ARG A 286 10.90 9.52 -3.10
N SER A 287 12.03 8.84 -3.04
CA SER A 287 12.64 8.33 -1.80
C SER A 287 11.71 7.46 -0.93
N GLY A 288 10.89 6.62 -1.57
CA GLY A 288 9.91 5.75 -0.95
C GLY A 288 8.61 6.46 -0.56
N ILE A 289 8.34 7.65 -1.12
CA ILE A 289 7.13 8.43 -0.85
C ILE A 289 6.35 8.60 -2.16
N LEU A 290 5.04 8.35 -2.09
CA LEU A 290 4.11 8.44 -3.21
C LEU A 290 2.98 9.41 -2.92
N PRO A 291 2.59 10.28 -3.87
CA PRO A 291 1.36 11.04 -3.72
C PRO A 291 0.15 10.11 -3.76
N ILE A 292 -0.79 10.36 -2.86
CA ILE A 292 -2.12 9.75 -2.86
C ILE A 292 -3.17 10.85 -2.90
N SER A 293 -4.14 10.66 -3.79
CA SER A 293 -5.36 11.46 -3.86
C SER A 293 -6.52 10.62 -3.36
N VAL A 294 -7.32 11.16 -2.44
CA VAL A 294 -8.53 10.54 -1.91
C VAL A 294 -9.69 11.51 -2.09
N ARG A 295 -10.62 11.18 -2.98
CA ARG A 295 -11.81 11.98 -3.24
C ARG A 295 -12.97 11.51 -2.36
N GLY A 296 -13.51 12.44 -1.59
CA GLY A 296 -14.72 12.28 -0.78
C GLY A 296 -15.88 13.10 -1.31
N ARG A 297 -16.96 13.20 -0.52
CA ARG A 297 -18.19 13.91 -0.90
C ARG A 297 -17.99 15.41 -1.12
N ARG A 298 -17.08 16.02 -0.36
CA ARG A 298 -16.87 17.48 -0.32
C ARG A 298 -15.55 17.96 -0.92
N GLY A 299 -14.81 17.07 -1.58
CA GLY A 299 -13.57 17.45 -2.25
C GLY A 299 -12.53 16.36 -2.34
N GLU A 300 -11.36 16.76 -2.82
CA GLU A 300 -10.18 15.91 -2.93
C GLU A 300 -9.23 16.20 -1.78
N PHE A 301 -8.89 15.18 -1.02
CA PHE A 301 -7.83 15.21 -0.03
C PHE A 301 -6.54 14.67 -0.66
N ARG A 302 -5.42 15.35 -0.45
CA ARG A 302 -4.11 14.95 -0.97
C ARG A 302 -3.16 14.74 0.17
N GLY A 303 -2.33 13.71 0.04
CA GLY A 303 -1.23 13.44 0.96
C GLY A 303 -0.20 12.55 0.31
N SER A 304 0.63 11.95 1.15
CA SER A 304 1.64 11.01 0.72
C SER A 304 1.56 9.69 1.47
N CYS A 305 1.77 8.59 0.77
CA CYS A 305 1.98 7.26 1.33
C CYS A 305 3.48 6.95 1.36
N GLN A 306 3.99 6.54 2.52
CA GLN A 306 5.30 5.94 2.63
C GLN A 306 5.24 4.48 2.17
N TRP A 307 5.95 4.19 1.09
CA TRP A 307 5.98 2.89 0.42
C TRP A 307 6.44 1.77 1.36
N ILE A 308 7.39 2.02 2.26
CA ILE A 308 7.97 0.98 3.13
C ILE A 308 7.11 0.73 4.37
N SER A 309 6.66 1.77 5.06
CA SER A 309 5.92 1.62 6.32
C SER A 309 4.41 1.50 6.13
N GLY A 310 3.91 1.86 4.93
CA GLY A 310 2.49 2.11 4.69
C GLY A 310 1.96 3.32 5.47
N ALA A 311 2.83 4.15 6.06
CA ALA A 311 2.41 5.31 6.83
C ALA A 311 1.90 6.41 5.91
N PHE A 312 0.82 7.05 6.31
CA PHE A 312 0.28 8.21 5.63
C PHE A 312 0.84 9.51 6.21
N LEU A 313 1.15 10.47 5.34
CA LEU A 313 1.65 11.80 5.67
C LEU A 313 0.72 12.86 5.03
N PRO A 314 0.00 13.68 5.81
CA PRO A 314 -0.76 14.79 5.26
C PRO A 314 0.20 15.84 4.67
N PHE A 315 -0.24 16.53 3.61
CA PHE A 315 0.43 17.73 3.10
C PHE A 315 0.04 18.97 3.90
#